data_AF-A0A969LQE1-F1
#
_entry.id   AF-A0A969LQE1-F1
#
_cell.length_a   1.000
_cell.length_b   1.000
_cell.length_c   1.000
_cell.angle_alpha   90.00
_cell.angle_beta   90.00
_cell.angle_gamma   90.00
#
_symmetry.space_group_name_H-M   'P 1'
#
loop_
_entity.id
_entity.type
_entity.pdbx_description
1 polymer ?
#
loop_
_entity_poly.entity_id
_entity_poly.type
_entity_poly.pdbx_seq_one_letter_code
_entity_poly.pdbx_strand_id
1 'polypeptide(L)'
;MGDWIFSTERQAAVYTGNTRDCSRIPLPSNYISSILQDKKGDLWVGSTGGISVFDRNKSFRLSYLLNNNNNNLSNNNVFCLLQDSKERIWAGTREGLNLFDTQTKKFQQFTMADGLPDNIILNIIEDDHRTFWVSTPNGLCNVIPKQGENGLVFSIINYDETNNLQNREFNDNAALKTKAGELIFGGPSGFNIIDPDKIRKPVFRPQIIFTGLQILNNNVEPGELINNRILLQKTLSQLQEINLKYKENVFSIEFASLDFGQSTVNKFAYMLEGFNSDWLYAEGGQRRVTYTNLNPGHYTLKLKVLNRDGLWSDIKSMKVNIEPPFWRTTVAYIIYAIIAAGLFLLARRITLDRIHMRYEVHQQRREAERAHALEQLKTKFFTNVSHEFRTPLSLIIAPLEK
;
A
#
# COMPACT_ATOMS: atom_id res chain seq x y z
N MET A 1 21.45 -48.43 54.40
CA MET A 1 20.06 -48.07 54.77
C MET A 1 19.98 -46.56 54.71
N GLY A 2 19.13 -46.01 53.83
CA GLY A 2 18.89 -44.58 53.75
C GLY A 2 17.56 -44.26 54.43
N ASP A 3 17.53 -43.22 55.25
CA ASP A 3 16.34 -42.82 55.98
C ASP A 3 15.53 -41.76 55.22
N TRP A 4 14.22 -41.90 55.30
CA TRP A 4 13.26 -40.93 54.78
C TRP A 4 12.95 -39.91 55.86
N ILE A 5 13.24 -38.64 55.61
CA ILE A 5 12.83 -37.55 56.50
C ILE A 5 11.58 -36.91 55.89
N PHE A 6 10.45 -37.07 56.56
CA PHE A 6 9.23 -36.35 56.23
C PHE A 6 9.33 -34.92 56.78
N SER A 7 9.35 -33.92 55.88
CA SER A 7 9.21 -32.52 56.27
C SER A 7 7.72 -32.17 56.37
N THR A 8 7.24 -31.93 57.59
CA THR A 8 5.87 -31.47 57.85
C THR A 8 5.60 -30.07 57.27
N GLU A 9 6.63 -29.30 56.94
CA GLU A 9 6.49 -27.95 56.34
C GLU A 9 6.36 -27.96 54.81
N ARG A 10 6.76 -29.04 54.12
CA ARG A 10 6.83 -29.07 52.64
C ARG A 10 5.97 -30.14 51.96
N GLN A 11 5.19 -30.92 52.72
CA GLN A 11 4.36 -32.03 52.21
C GLN A 11 5.08 -32.94 51.20
N ALA A 12 6.40 -33.12 51.35
CA ALA A 12 7.20 -33.95 50.44
C ALA A 12 8.26 -34.70 51.24
N ALA A 13 8.41 -35.99 50.92
CA ALA A 13 9.47 -36.82 51.47
C ALA A 13 10.76 -36.55 50.69
N VAL A 14 11.79 -36.05 51.37
CA VAL A 14 13.11 -35.80 50.77
C VAL A 14 14.00 -37.00 51.08
N TYR A 15 14.38 -37.74 50.03
CA TYR A 15 15.35 -38.84 50.17
C TYR A 15 16.76 -38.26 50.30
N THR A 16 17.31 -38.27 51.51
CA THR A 16 18.72 -37.91 51.76
C THR A 16 19.55 -39.17 51.93
N GLY A 17 19.71 -39.93 50.84
CA GLY A 17 20.66 -41.04 50.77
C GLY A 17 22.10 -40.53 50.85
N ASN A 18 22.90 -41.13 51.72
CA ASN A 18 24.32 -40.84 51.94
C ASN A 18 25.10 -40.90 50.61
N THR A 19 25.41 -39.74 50.01
CA THR A 19 26.04 -39.66 48.69
C THR A 19 27.55 -39.74 48.80
N ARG A 20 28.05 -40.98 48.88
CA ARG A 20 29.39 -41.35 48.41
C ARG A 20 29.15 -42.38 47.31
N ASP A 21 29.70 -42.16 46.11
CA ASP A 21 29.52 -42.95 44.87
C ASP A 21 28.29 -42.69 43.98
N CYS A 22 28.04 -41.42 43.66
CA CYS A 22 27.66 -41.07 42.29
C CYS A 22 28.49 -39.85 41.91
N SER A 23 29.26 -39.91 40.84
CA SER A 23 29.83 -38.74 40.19
C SER A 23 28.67 -37.80 39.83
N ARG A 24 28.33 -36.88 40.74
CA ARG A 24 27.25 -35.92 40.56
C ARG A 24 27.69 -34.97 39.47
N ILE A 25 27.28 -35.24 38.23
CA ILE A 25 27.50 -34.29 37.16
C ILE A 25 26.49 -33.15 37.36
N PRO A 26 26.95 -31.94 37.70
CA PRO A 26 26.03 -30.85 38.02
C PRO A 26 25.26 -30.42 36.78
N LEU A 27 23.94 -30.42 36.88
CA LEU A 27 23.09 -29.79 35.88
C LEU A 27 23.20 -28.26 36.00
N PRO A 28 23.08 -27.52 34.89
CA PRO A 28 23.11 -26.05 34.92
C PRO A 28 21.99 -25.41 35.75
N SER A 29 20.88 -26.11 35.92
CA SER A 29 19.73 -25.67 36.70
C SER A 29 18.99 -26.86 37.33
N ASN A 30 18.34 -26.60 38.46
CA ASN A 30 17.47 -27.56 39.15
C ASN A 30 16.03 -27.52 38.64
N TYR A 31 15.68 -26.51 37.84
CA TYR A 31 14.35 -26.41 37.23
C TYR A 31 14.39 -27.05 35.84
N ILE A 32 13.96 -28.31 35.77
CA ILE A 32 13.86 -29.09 34.55
C ILE A 32 12.44 -28.92 34.00
N SER A 33 12.34 -28.44 32.76
CA SER A 33 11.08 -28.15 32.09
C SER A 33 10.68 -29.25 31.09
N SER A 34 11.67 -29.89 30.45
CA SER A 34 11.44 -30.89 29.41
C SER A 34 12.54 -31.93 29.37
N ILE A 35 12.16 -33.15 29.00
CA ILE A 35 13.08 -34.29 28.85
C ILE A 35 12.69 -35.02 27.56
N LEU A 36 13.68 -35.31 26.72
CA LEU A 36 13.50 -36.01 25.45
C LEU A 36 14.61 -37.07 25.32
N GLN A 37 14.23 -38.32 25.11
CA GLN A 37 15.18 -39.35 24.67
C GLN A 37 15.16 -39.41 23.15
N ASP A 38 16.32 -39.19 22.52
CA ASP A 38 16.42 -39.31 21.08
C ASP A 38 16.51 -40.77 20.63
N LYS A 39 16.32 -41.02 19.33
CA LYS A 39 16.44 -42.36 18.72
C LYS A 39 17.83 -43.02 18.88
N LYS A 40 18.88 -42.24 19.14
CA LYS A 40 20.25 -42.77 19.38
C LYS A 40 20.41 -43.23 20.83
N GLY A 41 19.46 -42.88 21.69
CA GLY A 41 19.41 -43.20 23.11
C GLY A 41 20.00 -42.11 24.00
N ASP A 42 20.44 -40.97 23.43
CA ASP A 42 20.93 -39.83 24.19
C ASP A 42 19.73 -39.10 24.83
N LEU A 43 19.92 -38.62 26.06
CA LEU A 43 18.90 -37.94 26.84
C LEU A 43 19.14 -36.43 26.81
N TRP A 44 18.19 -35.71 26.24
CA TRP A 44 18.16 -34.26 26.17
C TRP A 44 17.30 -33.71 27.30
N VAL A 45 17.85 -32.79 28.07
CA VAL A 45 17.21 -32.19 29.24
C VAL A 45 17.17 -30.69 29.06
N GLY A 46 15.97 -30.14 28.90
CA GLY A 46 15.72 -28.70 28.87
C GLY A 46 15.49 -28.17 30.27
N SER A 47 16.07 -27.01 30.57
CA SER A 47 15.99 -26.35 31.87
C SER A 47 15.95 -24.84 31.72
N THR A 48 15.85 -24.10 32.83
CA THR A 48 16.08 -22.65 32.84
C THR A 48 17.54 -22.24 32.61
N GLY A 49 18.46 -23.21 32.65
CA GLY A 49 19.89 -23.07 32.40
C GLY A 49 20.32 -23.68 31.06
N GLY A 50 19.44 -23.70 30.06
CA GLY A 50 19.73 -24.24 28.74
C GLY A 50 19.46 -25.74 28.62
N ILE A 51 20.14 -26.37 27.66
CA ILE A 51 19.96 -27.78 27.31
C ILE A 51 21.19 -28.58 27.74
N SER A 52 20.98 -29.66 28.48
CA SER A 52 22.01 -30.65 28.81
C SER A 52 21.75 -31.96 28.08
N VAL A 53 22.79 -32.55 27.51
CA VAL A 53 22.72 -33.83 26.78
C VAL A 53 23.54 -34.87 27.52
N PHE A 54 22.91 -35.99 27.85
CA PHE A 54 23.55 -37.17 28.41
C PHE A 54 23.60 -38.25 27.34
N ASP A 55 24.71 -38.98 27.30
CA ASP A 55 24.80 -40.12 26.40
C ASP A 55 23.85 -41.27 26.83
N ARG A 56 23.74 -42.29 25.99
CA ARG A 56 22.98 -43.52 26.30
C ARG A 56 23.42 -44.22 27.61
N ASN A 57 24.66 -44.04 28.05
CA ASN A 57 25.18 -44.56 29.31
C ASN A 57 24.91 -43.61 30.50
N LYS A 58 24.14 -42.55 30.28
CA LYS A 58 23.80 -41.48 31.23
C LYS A 58 25.01 -40.71 31.75
N SER A 59 26.12 -40.76 31.02
CA SER A 59 27.26 -39.88 31.25
C SER A 59 26.98 -38.53 30.60
N PHE A 60 27.24 -37.44 31.33
CA PHE A 60 27.00 -36.09 30.84
C PHE A 60 27.96 -35.77 29.71
N ARG A 61 27.40 -35.32 28.59
CA ARG A 61 28.15 -35.15 27.35
C ARG A 61 28.43 -33.68 27.06
N LEU A 62 27.39 -32.84 27.04
CA LEU A 62 27.49 -31.41 26.68
C LEU A 62 26.35 -30.58 27.31
N SER A 63 26.60 -29.28 27.49
CA SER A 63 25.58 -28.27 27.76
C SER A 63 25.58 -27.15 26.70
N TYR A 64 24.38 -26.75 26.29
CA TYR A 64 24.11 -25.67 25.36
C TYR A 64 23.42 -24.53 26.09
N LEU A 65 24.06 -23.36 26.07
CA LEU A 65 23.67 -22.13 26.79
C LEU A 65 23.88 -20.94 25.86
N LEU A 66 23.04 -19.91 25.98
CA LEU A 66 23.09 -18.65 25.23
C LEU A 66 24.49 -18.00 25.25
N ASN A 67 25.16 -17.98 26.41
CA ASN A 67 26.45 -17.30 26.58
C ASN A 67 27.68 -18.19 26.31
N ASN A 68 27.48 -19.42 25.82
CA ASN A 68 28.60 -20.24 25.38
C ASN A 68 28.87 -19.86 23.92
N ASN A 69 29.95 -19.12 23.66
CA ASN A 69 30.31 -18.41 22.41
C ASN A 69 30.24 -19.21 21.07
N ASN A 70 29.80 -20.47 21.09
CA ASN A 70 29.62 -21.33 19.93
C ASN A 70 28.22 -21.93 19.77
N ASN A 71 27.32 -21.79 20.75
CA ASN A 71 26.05 -22.52 20.83
C ASN A 71 24.89 -21.52 20.75
N ASN A 72 24.47 -21.19 19.53
CA ASN A 72 23.43 -20.21 19.19
C ASN A 72 22.01 -20.56 19.69
N LEU A 73 21.82 -20.95 20.95
CA LEU A 73 20.49 -21.11 21.54
C LEU A 73 19.91 -19.72 21.81
N SER A 74 18.66 -19.45 21.39
CA SER A 74 18.10 -18.10 21.50
C SER A 74 17.77 -17.67 22.93
N ASN A 75 17.52 -18.61 23.85
CA ASN A 75 17.39 -18.34 25.28
C ASN A 75 17.79 -19.54 26.14
N ASN A 76 18.28 -19.29 27.36
CA ASN A 76 18.53 -20.36 28.33
C ASN A 76 17.25 -20.98 28.89
N ASN A 77 16.12 -20.27 28.87
CA ASN A 77 14.86 -20.82 29.33
C ASN A 77 14.22 -21.66 28.21
N VAL A 78 14.43 -22.97 28.30
CA VAL A 78 13.88 -23.96 27.38
C VAL A 78 12.55 -24.45 27.94
N PHE A 79 11.49 -24.47 27.14
CA PHE A 79 10.18 -24.95 27.56
C PHE A 79 9.88 -26.36 27.07
N CYS A 80 10.19 -26.63 25.80
CA CYS A 80 9.89 -27.93 25.20
C CYS A 80 11.01 -28.38 24.27
N LEU A 81 11.08 -29.71 24.09
CA LEU A 81 12.00 -30.39 23.18
C LEU A 81 11.21 -31.37 22.31
N LEU A 82 11.56 -31.46 21.03
CA LEU A 82 10.95 -32.41 20.10
C LEU A 82 12.03 -33.01 19.18
N GLN A 83 11.99 -34.32 18.96
CA GLN A 83 12.70 -34.93 17.85
C GLN A 83 11.72 -35.14 16.70
N ASP A 84 12.04 -34.59 15.53
CA ASP A 84 11.19 -34.75 14.35
C ASP A 84 11.40 -36.09 13.62
N SER A 85 10.55 -36.37 12.63
CA SER A 85 10.60 -37.57 11.79
C SER A 85 11.91 -37.70 10.99
N LYS A 86 12.63 -36.60 10.78
CA LYS A 86 13.96 -36.54 10.14
C LYS A 86 15.11 -36.61 11.16
N GLU A 87 14.80 -36.96 12.40
CA GLU A 87 15.74 -37.12 13.52
C GLU A 87 16.45 -35.83 13.97
N ARG A 88 15.91 -34.68 13.59
CA ARG A 88 16.42 -33.37 14.03
C ARG A 88 15.80 -32.98 15.37
N ILE A 89 16.59 -32.33 16.21
CA ILE A 89 16.15 -31.87 17.52
C ILE A 89 15.70 -30.42 17.44
N TRP A 90 14.53 -30.15 17.99
CA TRP A 90 13.91 -28.85 18.09
C TRP A 90 13.78 -28.46 19.55
N ALA A 91 14.04 -27.19 19.84
CA ALA A 91 13.89 -26.63 21.17
C ALA A 91 13.05 -25.35 21.12
N GLY A 92 11.94 -25.35 21.85
CA GLY A 92 11.14 -24.16 22.11
C GLY A 92 11.69 -23.43 23.32
N THR A 93 11.95 -22.15 23.18
CA THR A 93 12.51 -21.32 24.25
C THR A 93 11.68 -20.05 24.45
N ARG A 94 12.06 -19.25 25.44
CA ARG A 94 11.47 -17.93 25.66
C ARG A 94 11.69 -16.94 24.51
N GLU A 95 12.77 -17.07 23.74
CA GLU A 95 13.12 -16.11 22.68
C GLU A 95 13.26 -16.79 21.31
N GLY A 96 12.44 -17.79 21.03
CA GLY A 96 12.32 -18.36 19.69
C GLY A 96 12.34 -19.88 19.62
N LEU A 97 12.13 -20.36 18.40
CA LEU A 97 12.21 -21.76 18.01
C LEU A 97 13.63 -22.06 17.53
N ASN A 98 14.24 -23.12 18.04
CA ASN A 98 15.63 -23.45 17.77
C ASN A 98 15.74 -24.83 17.13
N LEU A 99 16.44 -24.93 16.01
CA LEU A 99 16.75 -26.19 15.32
C LEU A 99 18.20 -26.58 15.57
N PHE A 100 18.43 -27.76 16.16
CA PHE A 100 19.76 -28.29 16.35
C PHE A 100 20.32 -28.89 15.04
N ASP A 101 21.42 -28.33 14.58
CA ASP A 101 22.21 -28.88 13.50
C ASP A 101 23.24 -29.87 14.06
N THR A 102 23.05 -31.15 13.75
CA THR A 102 23.94 -32.23 14.18
C THR A 102 25.36 -32.15 13.63
N GLN A 103 25.56 -31.51 12.47
CA GLN A 103 26.88 -31.40 11.81
C GLN A 103 27.71 -30.30 12.47
N THR A 104 27.12 -29.10 12.60
CA THR A 104 27.80 -27.95 13.21
C THR A 104 27.73 -27.96 14.73
N LYS A 105 26.83 -28.77 15.31
CA LYS A 105 26.47 -28.78 16.74
C LYS A 105 25.98 -27.43 17.23
N LYS A 106 25.34 -26.63 16.36
CA LYS A 106 24.79 -25.31 16.66
C LYS A 106 23.29 -25.31 16.53
N PHE A 107 22.66 -24.26 17.06
CA PHE A 107 21.23 -24.02 16.86
C PHE A 107 21.01 -22.95 15.79
N GLN A 108 20.08 -23.20 14.88
CA GLN A 108 19.51 -22.18 14.01
C GLN A 108 18.27 -21.62 14.70
N GLN A 109 18.16 -20.30 14.78
CA GLN A 109 17.10 -19.60 15.51
C GLN A 109 16.02 -19.10 14.54
N PHE A 110 14.77 -19.19 14.98
CA PHE A 110 13.60 -18.60 14.30
C PHE A 110 12.81 -17.77 15.32
N THR A 111 12.46 -16.56 14.92
CA THR A 111 11.81 -15.55 15.78
C THR A 111 10.59 -14.94 15.08
N MET A 112 9.94 -13.96 15.71
CA MET A 112 8.89 -13.18 15.08
C MET A 112 9.32 -12.52 13.76
N ALA A 113 10.61 -12.19 13.60
CA ALA A 113 11.14 -11.64 12.35
C ALA A 113 11.00 -12.63 11.17
N ASP A 114 10.93 -13.93 11.47
CA ASP A 114 10.76 -15.00 10.49
C ASP A 114 9.28 -15.37 10.26
N GLY A 115 8.35 -14.69 10.95
CA GLY A 115 6.90 -14.84 10.80
C GLY A 115 6.18 -15.59 11.93
N LEU A 116 6.89 -15.98 13.00
CA LEU A 116 6.26 -16.54 14.20
C LEU A 116 5.31 -15.52 14.87
N PRO A 117 4.21 -15.96 15.50
CA PRO A 117 3.25 -15.06 16.15
C PRO A 117 3.77 -14.49 17.48
N ASP A 118 4.70 -15.19 18.13
CA ASP A 118 5.42 -14.77 19.33
C ASP A 118 6.79 -15.45 19.37
N ASN A 119 7.72 -14.91 20.15
CA ASN A 119 9.02 -15.55 20.40
C ASN A 119 8.92 -16.64 21.47
N ILE A 120 7.95 -16.59 22.37
CA ILE A 120 7.77 -17.58 23.44
C ILE A 120 7.13 -18.84 22.84
N ILE A 121 7.91 -19.91 22.77
CA ILE A 121 7.48 -21.20 22.23
C ILE A 121 7.15 -22.14 23.38
N LEU A 122 5.87 -22.43 23.57
CA LEU A 122 5.40 -23.24 24.71
C LEU A 122 5.46 -24.73 24.42
N ASN A 123 4.93 -25.16 23.27
CA ASN A 123 4.90 -26.56 22.85
C ASN A 123 5.16 -26.68 21.35
N ILE A 124 5.70 -27.84 20.94
CA ILE A 124 5.96 -28.18 19.54
C ILE A 124 5.48 -29.63 19.33
N ILE A 125 4.66 -29.85 18.30
CA ILE A 125 4.20 -31.18 17.89
C ILE A 125 4.36 -31.33 16.38
N GLU A 126 4.82 -32.50 15.92
CA GLU A 126 4.84 -32.84 14.49
C GLU A 126 3.57 -33.60 14.08
N ASP A 127 2.89 -33.12 13.03
CA ASP A 127 1.74 -33.80 12.45
C ASP A 127 2.14 -34.92 11.45
N ASP A 128 1.15 -35.63 10.91
CA ASP A 128 1.41 -36.73 9.95
C ASP A 128 1.87 -36.23 8.58
N HIS A 129 1.70 -34.94 8.29
CA HIS A 129 2.25 -34.28 7.10
C HIS A 129 3.71 -33.82 7.27
N ARG A 130 4.33 -34.10 8.42
CA ARG A 130 5.70 -33.68 8.76
C ARG A 130 5.84 -32.15 8.82
N THR A 131 4.75 -31.48 9.20
CA THR A 131 4.76 -30.05 9.55
C THR A 131 4.67 -29.91 11.07
N PHE A 132 5.12 -28.77 11.58
CA PHE A 132 5.16 -28.54 13.02
C PHE A 132 4.02 -27.63 13.43
N TRP A 133 3.35 -28.00 14.51
CA TRP A 133 2.37 -27.17 15.19
C TRP A 133 3.00 -26.64 16.46
N VAL A 134 2.98 -25.32 16.60
CA VAL A 134 3.67 -24.60 17.65
C VAL A 134 2.69 -23.71 18.38
N SER A 135 2.57 -23.88 19.69
CA SER A 135 1.71 -23.03 20.53
C SER A 135 2.52 -21.94 21.21
N THR A 136 1.99 -20.72 21.22
CA THR A 136 2.59 -19.55 21.85
C THR A 136 1.57 -18.85 22.77
N PRO A 137 2.00 -17.87 23.59
CA PRO A 137 1.06 -17.02 24.32
C PRO A 137 0.19 -16.13 23.43
N ASN A 138 0.51 -16.04 22.13
CA ASN A 138 -0.12 -15.15 21.16
C ASN A 138 -0.72 -15.91 19.95
N GLY A 139 -1.18 -17.13 20.17
CA GLY A 139 -1.84 -17.97 19.17
C GLY A 139 -1.13 -19.30 18.92
N LEU A 140 -1.55 -19.94 17.84
CA LEU A 140 -1.01 -21.20 17.36
C LEU A 140 -0.45 -20.99 15.95
N CYS A 141 0.64 -21.63 15.59
CA CYS A 141 1.12 -21.60 14.21
C CYS A 141 1.48 -22.97 13.66
N ASN A 142 1.22 -23.15 12.37
CA ASN A 142 1.71 -24.27 11.58
C ASN A 142 2.97 -23.83 10.83
N VAL A 143 4.09 -24.47 11.13
CA VAL A 143 5.41 -24.23 10.58
C VAL A 143 5.72 -25.33 9.56
N ILE A 144 5.69 -24.97 8.27
CA ILE A 144 5.93 -25.87 7.16
C ILE A 144 7.40 -25.76 6.74
N PRO A 145 8.24 -26.79 6.97
CA PRO A 145 9.62 -26.78 6.51
C PRO A 145 9.70 -26.90 4.98
N LYS A 146 10.35 -25.93 4.34
CA LYS A 146 10.69 -25.94 2.91
C LYS A 146 12.21 -25.97 2.74
N GLN A 147 12.68 -26.66 1.71
CA GLN A 147 14.09 -26.65 1.34
C GLN A 147 14.33 -25.48 0.39
N GLY A 148 15.09 -24.47 0.83
CA GLY A 148 15.53 -23.36 0.01
C GLY A 148 16.94 -23.59 -0.54
N GLU A 149 17.41 -22.69 -1.40
CA GLU A 149 18.74 -22.75 -2.01
C GLU A 149 19.88 -22.63 -0.97
N ASN A 150 19.65 -21.88 0.12
CA ASN A 150 20.63 -21.61 1.19
C ASN A 150 20.32 -22.30 2.53
N GLY A 151 19.45 -23.32 2.55
CA GLY A 151 19.12 -24.06 3.77
C GLY A 151 17.62 -24.28 3.99
N LEU A 152 17.23 -24.60 5.22
CA LEU A 152 15.81 -24.78 5.55
C LEU A 152 15.13 -23.41 5.74
N VAL A 153 14.06 -23.18 4.98
CA VAL A 153 13.20 -21.98 5.06
C VAL A 153 11.83 -22.42 5.53
N PHE A 154 11.15 -21.60 6.32
CA PHE A 154 9.82 -21.94 6.84
C PHE A 154 8.74 -21.10 6.17
N SER A 155 7.60 -21.75 5.92
CA SER A 155 6.35 -21.08 5.62
C SER A 155 5.48 -21.23 6.85
N ILE A 156 5.13 -20.11 7.49
CA ILE A 156 4.40 -20.10 8.75
C ILE A 156 2.97 -19.65 8.48
N ILE A 157 2.00 -20.39 9.01
CA ILE A 157 0.58 -20.04 8.98
C ILE A 157 0.14 -19.83 10.43
N ASN A 158 -0.32 -18.62 10.75
CA ASN A 158 -0.71 -18.24 12.10
C ASN A 158 -2.23 -18.38 12.28
N TYR A 159 -2.63 -18.82 13.46
CA TYR A 159 -4.00 -18.99 13.89
C TYR A 159 -4.20 -18.32 15.25
N ASP A 160 -5.29 -17.58 15.40
CA ASP A 160 -5.65 -16.86 16.62
C ASP A 160 -7.11 -17.13 17.01
N GLU A 161 -7.66 -16.38 17.98
CA GLU A 161 -9.06 -16.51 18.41
C GLU A 161 -10.07 -16.33 17.25
N THR A 162 -9.68 -15.65 16.18
CA THR A 162 -10.54 -15.45 15.00
C THR A 162 -10.69 -16.72 14.17
N ASN A 163 -9.81 -17.72 14.39
CA ASN A 163 -9.84 -19.03 13.75
C ASN A 163 -10.58 -20.09 14.59
N ASN A 164 -11.47 -19.68 15.50
CA ASN A 164 -12.20 -20.55 16.43
C ASN A 164 -11.29 -21.28 17.43
N LEU A 165 -10.13 -20.70 17.76
CA LEU A 165 -9.34 -21.17 18.89
C LEU A 165 -10.04 -20.81 20.21
N GLN A 166 -9.78 -21.60 21.26
CA GLN A 166 -10.39 -21.40 22.59
C GLN A 166 -10.06 -20.03 23.18
N ASN A 167 -8.85 -19.54 22.91
CA ASN A 167 -8.30 -18.26 23.29
C ASN A 167 -7.04 -18.01 22.46
N ARG A 168 -6.46 -16.82 22.59
CA ARG A 168 -5.18 -16.47 22.02
C ARG A 168 -4.02 -17.16 22.73
N GLU A 169 -4.10 -17.24 24.05
CA GLU A 169 -3.05 -17.80 24.89
C GLU A 169 -3.17 -19.33 25.00
N PHE A 170 -2.03 -20.01 24.96
CA PHE A 170 -1.90 -21.44 25.24
C PHE A 170 -1.07 -21.67 26.50
N ASN A 171 -1.21 -22.84 27.11
CA ASN A 171 -0.45 -23.20 28.31
C ASN A 171 0.81 -23.99 27.98
N ASP A 172 1.80 -23.92 28.86
CA ASP A 172 2.99 -24.76 28.81
C ASP A 172 2.63 -26.24 29.05
N ASN A 173 3.33 -27.14 28.37
CA ASN A 173 3.14 -28.60 28.44
C ASN A 173 1.71 -29.10 28.18
N ALA A 174 0.85 -28.27 27.60
CA ALA A 174 -0.55 -28.56 27.32
C ALA A 174 -0.77 -28.92 25.84
N ALA A 175 0.02 -29.86 25.31
CA ALA A 175 -0.11 -30.29 23.92
C ALA A 175 0.05 -31.81 23.78
N LEU A 176 -0.78 -32.43 22.95
CA LEU A 176 -0.77 -33.88 22.71
C LEU A 176 -1.17 -34.22 21.27
N LYS A 177 -0.49 -35.20 20.67
CA LYS A 177 -0.95 -35.85 19.42
C LYS A 177 -1.62 -37.18 19.74
N THR A 178 -2.84 -37.38 19.23
CA THR A 178 -3.58 -38.63 19.40
C THR A 178 -3.07 -39.70 18.42
N LYS A 179 -3.41 -40.97 18.68
CA LYS A 179 -3.10 -42.07 17.74
C LYS A 179 -3.84 -41.93 16.40
N ALA A 180 -4.91 -41.14 16.35
CA ALA A 180 -5.68 -40.89 15.14
C ALA A 180 -5.09 -39.76 14.26
N GLY A 181 -4.04 -39.07 14.72
CA GLY A 181 -3.42 -37.96 14.01
C GLY A 181 -3.91 -36.57 14.44
N GLU A 182 -4.94 -36.51 15.30
CA GLU A 182 -5.46 -35.24 15.83
C GLU A 182 -4.48 -34.63 16.82
N LEU A 183 -4.43 -33.29 16.83
CA LEU A 183 -3.58 -32.51 17.72
C LEU A 183 -4.45 -31.78 18.73
N ILE A 184 -4.11 -31.91 20.00
CA ILE A 184 -4.82 -31.28 21.10
C ILE A 184 -3.91 -30.23 21.71
N PHE A 185 -4.40 -28.99 21.79
CA PHE A 185 -3.70 -27.88 22.42
C PHE A 185 -4.59 -27.25 23.50
N GLY A 186 -4.09 -27.17 24.72
CA GLY A 186 -4.77 -26.61 25.88
C GLY A 186 -4.35 -25.16 26.17
N GLY A 187 -5.29 -24.38 26.66
CA GLY A 187 -5.07 -23.02 27.11
C GLY A 187 -5.99 -22.66 28.28
N PRO A 188 -6.07 -21.37 28.66
CA PRO A 188 -6.79 -20.94 29.84
C PRO A 188 -8.31 -21.09 29.72
N SER A 189 -8.86 -21.18 28.50
CA SER A 189 -10.30 -21.30 28.23
C SER A 189 -10.70 -22.68 27.69
N GLY A 190 -9.89 -23.72 27.95
CA GLY A 190 -10.17 -25.11 27.58
C GLY A 190 -9.11 -25.67 26.66
N PHE A 191 -9.51 -26.37 25.60
CA PHE A 191 -8.60 -26.95 24.62
C PHE A 191 -9.21 -26.94 23.21
N ASN A 192 -8.35 -26.95 22.21
CA ASN A 192 -8.71 -27.17 20.81
C ASN A 192 -8.26 -28.55 20.37
N ILE A 193 -9.11 -29.24 19.60
CA ILE A 193 -8.72 -30.41 18.81
C ILE A 193 -8.61 -29.96 17.36
N ILE A 194 -7.47 -30.24 16.75
CA ILE A 194 -7.11 -29.82 15.40
C ILE A 194 -6.83 -31.08 14.60
N ASP A 195 -7.51 -31.20 13.48
CA ASP A 195 -7.30 -32.27 12.51
C ASP A 195 -6.60 -31.67 11.28
N PRO A 196 -5.28 -31.87 11.12
CA PRO A 196 -4.50 -31.31 10.03
C PRO A 196 -5.03 -31.69 8.64
N ASP A 197 -5.57 -32.90 8.46
CA ASP A 197 -6.11 -33.36 7.18
C ASP A 197 -7.38 -32.60 6.76
N LYS A 198 -8.16 -32.12 7.74
CA LYS A 198 -9.39 -31.36 7.49
C LYS A 198 -9.15 -29.86 7.29
N ILE A 199 -7.96 -29.36 7.59
CA ILE A 199 -7.63 -27.94 7.40
C ILE A 199 -7.45 -27.68 5.91
N ARG A 200 -8.53 -27.20 5.28
CA ARG A 200 -8.47 -26.71 3.90
C ARG A 200 -7.59 -25.47 3.87
N LYS A 201 -6.57 -25.47 3.00
CA LYS A 201 -5.84 -24.23 2.67
C LYS A 201 -6.87 -23.19 2.23
N PRO A 202 -6.95 -22.01 2.87
CA PRO A 202 -7.90 -21.00 2.46
C PRO A 202 -7.48 -20.47 1.09
N VAL A 203 -8.09 -20.99 0.02
CA VAL A 203 -8.07 -20.32 -1.28
C VAL A 203 -9.19 -19.27 -1.25
N PHE A 204 -9.14 -18.37 -0.29
CA PHE A 204 -10.09 -17.27 -0.24
C PHE A 204 -9.53 -16.12 -1.07
N ARG A 205 -10.16 -15.87 -2.23
CA ARG A 205 -9.91 -14.67 -3.03
C ARG A 205 -11.01 -13.67 -2.69
N PRO A 206 -10.81 -12.74 -1.75
CA PRO A 206 -11.82 -11.74 -1.43
C PRO A 206 -12.13 -10.94 -2.68
N GLN A 207 -13.42 -10.88 -3.00
CA GLN A 207 -13.90 -10.03 -4.07
C GLN A 207 -14.00 -8.59 -3.57
N ILE A 208 -13.53 -7.67 -4.38
CA ILE A 208 -13.60 -6.24 -4.10
C ILE A 208 -14.78 -5.64 -4.83
N ILE A 209 -15.56 -4.84 -4.12
CA ILE A 209 -16.68 -4.08 -4.67
C ILE A 209 -16.52 -2.60 -4.38
N PHE A 210 -16.91 -1.76 -5.33
CA PHE A 210 -17.08 -0.33 -5.11
C PHE A 210 -18.45 -0.09 -4.49
N THR A 211 -18.50 0.58 -3.35
CA THR A 211 -19.71 0.72 -2.52
C THR A 211 -20.36 2.08 -2.65
N GLY A 212 -19.59 3.14 -2.88
CA GLY A 212 -20.12 4.50 -2.88
C GLY A 212 -19.25 5.47 -3.70
N LEU A 213 -19.89 6.53 -4.19
CA LEU A 213 -19.26 7.65 -4.88
C LEU A 213 -19.62 8.93 -4.15
N GLN A 214 -18.61 9.76 -3.87
CA GLN A 214 -18.79 11.12 -3.40
C GLN A 214 -18.27 12.10 -4.44
N ILE A 215 -19.02 13.16 -4.71
CA ILE A 215 -18.59 14.28 -5.55
C ILE A 215 -18.64 15.53 -4.68
N LEU A 216 -17.53 16.28 -4.61
CA LEU A 216 -17.44 17.49 -3.77
C LEU A 216 -17.88 17.24 -2.31
N ASN A 217 -17.51 16.08 -1.76
CA ASN A 217 -17.89 15.57 -0.43
C ASN A 217 -19.39 15.27 -0.20
N ASN A 218 -20.21 15.27 -1.25
CA ASN A 218 -21.60 14.84 -1.16
C ASN A 218 -21.73 13.41 -1.70
N ASN A 219 -22.42 12.54 -0.96
CA ASN A 219 -22.76 11.20 -1.44
C ASN A 219 -23.66 11.29 -2.67
N VAL A 220 -23.42 10.41 -3.64
CA VAL A 220 -24.25 10.28 -4.84
C VAL A 220 -24.99 8.95 -4.79
N GLU A 221 -26.31 9.00 -4.66
CA GLU A 221 -27.14 7.80 -4.66
C GLU A 221 -27.62 7.42 -6.08
N PRO A 222 -27.87 6.12 -6.37
CA PRO A 222 -28.44 5.71 -7.65
C PRO A 222 -29.80 6.35 -7.90
N GLY A 223 -29.99 6.92 -9.10
CA GLY A 223 -31.23 7.61 -9.49
C GLY A 223 -31.33 9.07 -9.05
N GLU A 224 -30.37 9.58 -8.27
CA GLU A 224 -30.35 10.98 -7.83
C GLU A 224 -30.04 11.95 -8.98
N LEU A 225 -30.74 13.09 -9.01
CA LEU A 225 -30.55 14.15 -9.99
C LEU A 225 -29.47 15.12 -9.51
N ILE A 226 -28.26 14.99 -10.06
CA ILE A 226 -27.14 15.91 -9.83
C ILE A 226 -26.96 16.77 -11.07
N ASN A 227 -27.04 18.10 -10.93
CA ASN A 227 -26.89 19.04 -12.06
C ASN A 227 -27.83 18.72 -13.24
N ASN A 228 -29.10 18.42 -12.94
CA ASN A 228 -30.16 18.00 -13.87
C ASN A 228 -29.86 16.72 -14.67
N ARG A 229 -28.98 15.84 -14.18
CA ARG A 229 -28.72 14.53 -14.77
C ARG A 229 -28.66 13.43 -13.73
N ILE A 230 -29.04 12.22 -14.12
CA ILE A 230 -28.83 11.02 -13.30
C ILE A 230 -27.41 10.53 -13.60
N LEU A 231 -26.51 10.66 -12.63
CA LEU A 231 -25.10 10.27 -12.78
C LEU A 231 -24.92 8.76 -12.60
N LEU A 232 -25.62 8.17 -11.64
CA LEU A 232 -25.62 6.74 -11.37
C LEU A 232 -27.00 6.16 -11.72
N GLN A 233 -27.10 5.43 -12.83
CA GLN A 233 -28.33 4.71 -13.19
C GLN A 233 -28.53 3.41 -12.40
N LYS A 234 -27.42 2.87 -11.86
CA LYS A 234 -27.35 1.64 -11.07
C LYS A 234 -26.37 1.85 -9.92
N THR A 235 -26.32 0.90 -9.01
CA THR A 235 -25.31 0.88 -7.94
C THR A 235 -23.90 0.83 -8.52
N LEU A 236 -22.97 1.45 -7.81
CA LEU A 236 -21.58 1.58 -8.24
C LEU A 236 -20.89 0.21 -8.42
N SER A 237 -21.30 -0.81 -7.66
CA SER A 237 -20.77 -2.17 -7.76
C SER A 237 -21.05 -2.83 -9.12
N GLN A 238 -22.10 -2.41 -9.82
CA GLN A 238 -22.49 -2.93 -11.14
C GLN A 238 -21.97 -2.09 -12.30
N LEU A 239 -21.60 -0.83 -12.04
CA LEU A 239 -21.09 0.09 -13.05
C LEU A 239 -19.62 -0.19 -13.32
N GLN A 240 -19.26 -0.22 -14.61
CA GLN A 240 -17.88 -0.35 -15.07
C GLN A 240 -17.24 1.01 -15.38
N GLU A 241 -18.07 2.05 -15.56
CA GLU A 241 -17.64 3.39 -15.93
C GLU A 241 -18.45 4.49 -15.25
N ILE A 242 -17.80 5.64 -15.01
CA ILE A 242 -18.41 6.87 -14.51
C ILE A 242 -17.99 8.04 -15.40
N ASN A 243 -18.94 8.89 -15.78
CA ASN A 243 -18.70 10.07 -16.60
C ASN A 243 -18.94 11.36 -15.79
N LEU A 244 -17.86 12.04 -15.41
CA LEU A 244 -17.85 13.25 -14.62
C LEU A 244 -17.71 14.49 -15.52
N LYS A 245 -18.39 15.58 -15.16
CA LYS A 245 -18.20 16.88 -15.83
C LYS A 245 -16.90 17.54 -15.34
N TYR A 246 -16.38 18.49 -16.11
CA TYR A 246 -15.19 19.26 -15.75
C TYR A 246 -15.24 19.88 -14.34
N LYS A 247 -16.41 20.34 -13.88
CA LYS A 247 -16.59 20.95 -12.55
C LYS A 247 -16.66 19.93 -11.41
N GLU A 248 -16.79 18.65 -11.72
CA GLU A 248 -16.90 17.52 -10.79
C GLU A 248 -15.54 16.81 -10.68
N ASN A 249 -14.44 17.58 -10.71
CA ASN A 249 -13.06 17.07 -10.73
C ASN A 249 -12.50 16.72 -9.35
N VAL A 250 -13.34 16.77 -8.31
CA VAL A 250 -13.05 16.29 -6.96
C VAL A 250 -14.07 15.21 -6.62
N PHE A 251 -13.60 13.98 -6.52
CA PHE A 251 -14.44 12.84 -6.17
C PHE A 251 -13.71 11.88 -5.24
N SER A 252 -14.50 11.13 -4.48
CA SER A 252 -14.01 10.03 -3.66
C SER A 252 -14.77 8.76 -3.98
N ILE A 253 -14.05 7.64 -4.07
CA ILE A 253 -14.64 6.32 -4.29
C ILE A 253 -14.45 5.50 -3.03
N GLU A 254 -15.55 4.96 -2.54
CA GLU A 254 -15.58 4.03 -1.42
C GLU A 254 -15.60 2.59 -1.93
N PHE A 255 -14.91 1.70 -1.23
CA PHE A 255 -14.79 0.29 -1.60
C PHE A 255 -14.80 -0.61 -0.37
N ALA A 256 -15.18 -1.86 -0.58
CA ALA A 256 -15.15 -2.89 0.43
C ALA A 256 -14.63 -4.21 -0.14
N SER A 257 -13.91 -4.96 0.69
CA SER A 257 -13.65 -6.38 0.46
C SER A 257 -14.82 -7.19 1.02
N LEU A 258 -15.35 -8.15 0.26
CA LEU A 258 -16.37 -9.12 0.70
C LEU A 258 -15.77 -10.21 1.61
N ASP A 259 -14.83 -9.83 2.46
CA ASP A 259 -14.29 -10.66 3.54
C ASP A 259 -14.97 -10.27 4.85
N PHE A 260 -15.98 -11.06 5.23
CA PHE A 260 -16.76 -10.85 6.45
C PHE A 260 -16.08 -11.41 7.70
N GLY A 261 -14.98 -12.16 7.55
CA GLY A 261 -14.31 -12.86 8.65
C GLY A 261 -13.47 -11.98 9.57
N GLN A 262 -13.28 -10.70 9.23
CA GLN A 262 -12.84 -9.54 10.02
C GLN A 262 -12.10 -8.58 9.08
N SER A 263 -12.58 -7.34 9.03
CA SER A 263 -12.35 -6.41 7.92
C SER A 263 -11.30 -5.33 8.21
N THR A 264 -10.63 -5.37 9.37
CA THR A 264 -9.75 -4.30 9.90
C THR A 264 -8.26 -4.50 9.57
N VAL A 265 -7.82 -5.68 9.15
CA VAL A 265 -6.40 -6.01 8.90
C VAL A 265 -6.04 -5.97 7.40
N ASN A 266 -7.04 -5.82 6.51
CA ASN A 266 -6.80 -5.85 5.07
C ASN A 266 -6.03 -4.62 4.60
N LYS A 267 -4.85 -4.82 4.00
CA LYS A 267 -4.12 -3.73 3.31
C LYS A 267 -4.65 -3.62 1.90
N PHE A 268 -5.04 -2.41 1.49
CA PHE A 268 -5.50 -2.15 0.14
C PHE A 268 -4.39 -1.48 -0.66
N ALA A 269 -4.29 -1.81 -1.95
CA ALA A 269 -3.45 -1.09 -2.88
C ALA A 269 -4.31 -0.57 -4.03
N TYR A 270 -4.15 0.71 -4.36
CA TYR A 270 -4.91 1.38 -5.39
C TYR A 270 -4.02 2.20 -6.31
N MET A 271 -4.46 2.38 -7.55
CA MET A 271 -3.74 3.11 -8.59
C MET A 271 -4.74 3.71 -9.58
N LEU A 272 -4.52 4.96 -10.02
CA LEU A 272 -5.32 5.59 -11.06
C LEU A 272 -4.48 5.76 -12.31
N GLU A 273 -4.64 4.83 -13.26
CA GLU A 273 -3.95 4.90 -14.54
C GLU A 273 -4.38 6.15 -15.30
N GLY A 274 -3.39 6.90 -15.82
CA GLY A 274 -3.58 8.22 -16.40
C GLY A 274 -3.25 9.38 -15.45
N PHE A 275 -3.15 9.11 -14.13
CA PHE A 275 -2.69 10.08 -13.12
C PHE A 275 -1.40 9.63 -12.43
N ASN A 276 -1.36 8.40 -11.90
CA ASN A 276 -0.19 7.83 -11.25
C ASN A 276 0.13 6.42 -11.79
N SER A 277 1.43 6.10 -11.89
CA SER A 277 1.94 4.79 -12.34
C SER A 277 2.23 3.81 -11.19
N ASP A 278 2.47 4.33 -9.98
CA ASP A 278 2.85 3.52 -8.82
C ASP A 278 1.63 3.18 -7.96
N TRP A 279 1.65 2.00 -7.34
CA TRP A 279 0.62 1.57 -6.39
C TRP A 279 0.75 2.34 -5.07
N LEU A 280 -0.36 2.93 -4.64
CA LEU A 280 -0.51 3.56 -3.33
C LEU A 280 -1.15 2.56 -2.37
N TYR A 281 -0.75 2.58 -1.10
CA TYR A 281 -1.20 1.64 -0.08
C TYR A 281 -2.06 2.34 0.97
N ALA A 282 -3.23 1.77 1.25
CA ALA A 282 -4.14 2.19 2.31
C ALA A 282 -4.22 1.10 3.40
N GLU A 283 -4.12 1.52 4.65
CA GLU A 283 -4.27 0.63 5.81
C GLU A 283 -5.75 0.38 6.13
N GLY A 284 -6.07 -0.71 6.84
CA GLY A 284 -7.39 -1.34 6.88
C GLY A 284 -8.59 -0.52 7.36
N GLY A 285 -8.36 0.70 7.89
CA GLY A 285 -9.42 1.67 8.18
C GLY A 285 -9.81 2.57 6.99
N GLN A 286 -8.91 2.77 6.03
CA GLN A 286 -9.12 3.69 4.91
C GLN A 286 -9.74 2.98 3.71
N ARG A 287 -11.07 2.96 3.68
CA ARG A 287 -11.89 2.38 2.61
C ARG A 287 -12.36 3.37 1.55
N ARG A 288 -11.71 4.53 1.51
CA ARG A 288 -12.06 5.65 0.65
C ARG A 288 -10.79 6.24 0.06
N VAL A 289 -10.81 6.43 -1.26
CA VAL A 289 -9.74 7.10 -1.98
C VAL A 289 -10.32 8.37 -2.60
N THR A 290 -9.62 9.49 -2.41
CA THR A 290 -10.03 10.80 -2.90
C THR A 290 -9.04 11.30 -3.94
N TYR A 291 -9.56 11.77 -5.08
CA TYR A 291 -8.79 12.45 -6.11
C TYR A 291 -9.28 13.89 -6.26
N THR A 292 -8.34 14.83 -6.39
CA THR A 292 -8.63 16.25 -6.50
C THR A 292 -8.02 16.83 -7.77
N ASN A 293 -8.75 17.74 -8.40
CA ASN A 293 -8.29 18.58 -9.50
C ASN A 293 -7.67 17.80 -10.69
N LEU A 294 -8.27 16.67 -11.04
CA LEU A 294 -7.84 15.89 -12.21
C LEU A 294 -8.13 16.66 -13.51
N ASN A 295 -7.22 16.52 -14.48
CA ASN A 295 -7.41 17.06 -15.81
C ASN A 295 -8.52 16.31 -16.56
N PRO A 296 -9.15 16.91 -17.58
CA PRO A 296 -10.01 16.17 -18.49
C PRO A 296 -9.28 15.02 -19.16
N GLY A 297 -9.88 13.84 -19.19
CA GLY A 297 -9.24 12.64 -19.71
C GLY A 297 -9.96 11.36 -19.32
N HIS A 298 -9.37 10.24 -19.74
CA HIS A 298 -9.83 8.89 -19.44
C HIS A 298 -8.87 8.26 -18.42
N TYR A 299 -9.42 7.85 -17.29
CA TYR A 299 -8.68 7.25 -16.20
C TYR A 299 -9.21 5.86 -15.90
N THR A 300 -8.34 4.98 -15.39
CA THR A 300 -8.76 3.66 -14.89
C THR A 300 -8.30 3.49 -13.46
N LEU A 301 -9.25 3.48 -12.52
CA LEU A 301 -8.98 3.16 -11.14
C LEU A 301 -8.82 1.65 -11.00
N LYS A 302 -7.69 1.19 -10.49
CA LYS A 302 -7.37 -0.20 -10.18
C LYS A 302 -7.22 -0.36 -8.68
N LEU A 303 -7.78 -1.43 -8.13
CA LEU A 303 -7.79 -1.74 -6.70
C LEU A 303 -7.53 -3.24 -6.50
N LYS A 304 -6.68 -3.57 -5.54
CA LYS A 304 -6.43 -4.94 -5.08
C LYS A 304 -6.28 -4.95 -3.56
N VAL A 305 -6.56 -6.08 -2.94
CA VAL A 305 -6.45 -6.25 -1.49
C VAL A 305 -5.42 -7.32 -1.19
N LEU A 306 -4.63 -7.08 -0.14
CA LEU A 306 -3.71 -8.06 0.41
C LEU A 306 -4.47 -8.91 1.41
N ASN A 307 -4.52 -10.22 1.16
CA ASN A 307 -5.12 -11.19 2.04
C ASN A 307 -4.26 -11.42 3.28
N ARG A 308 -4.84 -12.07 4.30
CA ARG A 308 -4.13 -12.51 5.51
C ARG A 308 -2.90 -13.35 5.20
N ASP A 309 -2.96 -14.18 4.16
CA ASP A 309 -1.86 -15.05 3.73
C ASP A 309 -0.72 -14.32 2.98
N GLY A 310 -0.77 -12.99 2.89
CA GLY A 310 0.21 -12.18 2.16
C GLY A 310 0.09 -12.27 0.63
N LEU A 311 -0.99 -12.87 0.12
CA LEU A 311 -1.30 -12.94 -1.30
C LEU A 311 -2.21 -11.80 -1.73
N TRP A 312 -1.94 -11.20 -2.88
CA TRP A 312 -2.79 -10.18 -3.48
C TRP A 312 -4.01 -10.81 -4.19
N SER A 313 -5.16 -10.17 -4.05
CA SER A 313 -6.37 -10.50 -4.81
C SER A 313 -6.24 -10.17 -6.29
N ASP A 314 -7.20 -10.65 -7.07
CA ASP A 314 -7.41 -10.19 -8.44
C ASP A 314 -7.71 -8.67 -8.46
N ILE A 315 -7.27 -7.97 -9.51
CA ILE A 315 -7.42 -6.52 -9.65
C ILE A 315 -8.85 -6.20 -10.08
N LYS A 316 -9.53 -5.34 -9.30
CA LYS A 316 -10.79 -4.74 -9.68
C LYS A 316 -10.54 -3.38 -10.33
N SER A 317 -11.11 -3.15 -11.51
CA SER A 317 -10.94 -1.90 -12.26
C SER A 317 -12.26 -1.17 -12.52
N MET A 318 -12.21 0.16 -12.58
CA MET A 318 -13.32 1.03 -12.96
C MET A 318 -12.81 2.18 -13.83
N LYS A 319 -13.52 2.49 -14.91
CA LYS A 319 -13.20 3.61 -15.80
C LYS A 319 -13.80 4.91 -15.25
N VAL A 320 -13.02 5.97 -15.21
CA VAL A 320 -13.47 7.31 -14.81
C VAL A 320 -13.14 8.28 -15.93
N ASN A 321 -14.15 8.84 -16.55
CA ASN A 321 -14.00 9.79 -17.65
C ASN A 321 -14.35 11.19 -17.16
N ILE A 322 -13.47 12.16 -17.38
CA ILE A 322 -13.71 13.57 -17.04
C ILE A 322 -13.82 14.35 -18.35
N GLU A 323 -15.01 14.90 -18.60
CA GLU A 323 -15.29 15.68 -19.81
C GLU A 323 -14.52 17.01 -19.82
N PRO A 324 -14.00 17.45 -20.99
CA PRO A 324 -13.37 18.75 -21.12
C PRO A 324 -14.41 19.89 -20.98
N PRO A 325 -14.00 21.06 -20.48
CA PRO A 325 -14.89 22.20 -20.42
C PRO A 325 -15.22 22.71 -21.83
N PHE A 326 -16.38 23.38 -21.97
CA PHE A 326 -16.88 23.87 -23.25
C PHE A 326 -15.84 24.69 -24.04
N TRP A 327 -15.10 25.59 -23.39
CA TRP A 327 -14.08 26.45 -24.04
C TRP A 327 -12.88 25.69 -24.61
N ARG A 328 -12.72 24.40 -24.26
CA ARG A 328 -11.65 23.53 -24.73
C ARG A 328 -12.16 22.45 -25.69
N THR A 329 -13.40 22.57 -26.16
CA THR A 329 -14.00 21.68 -27.15
C THR A 329 -13.61 22.09 -28.57
N THR A 330 -13.64 21.14 -29.51
CA THR A 330 -13.41 21.40 -30.94
C THR A 330 -14.35 22.48 -31.48
N VAL A 331 -15.60 22.50 -31.02
CA VAL A 331 -16.59 23.52 -31.41
C VAL A 331 -16.16 24.91 -30.94
N ALA A 332 -15.67 25.05 -29.70
CA ALA A 332 -15.15 26.32 -29.22
C ALA A 332 -13.95 26.80 -30.03
N TYR A 333 -13.03 25.91 -30.41
CA TYR A 333 -11.91 26.28 -31.30
C TYR A 333 -12.37 26.74 -32.68
N ILE A 334 -13.43 26.13 -33.25
CA ILE A 334 -14.03 26.61 -34.51
C ILE A 334 -14.62 28.01 -34.33
N ILE A 335 -15.34 28.26 -33.23
CA ILE A 335 -15.90 29.59 -32.93
C ILE A 335 -14.77 30.62 -32.77
N TYR A 336 -13.68 30.29 -32.06
CA TYR A 336 -12.52 31.16 -31.94
C TYR A 336 -11.88 31.47 -33.29
N ALA A 337 -11.78 30.48 -34.18
CA ALA A 337 -11.28 30.68 -35.54
C ALA A 337 -12.19 31.61 -36.36
N ILE A 338 -13.52 31.48 -36.24
CA ILE A 338 -14.49 32.35 -36.92
C ILE A 338 -14.41 33.78 -36.38
N ILE A 339 -14.34 33.96 -35.06
CA ILE A 339 -14.20 35.28 -34.43
C ILE A 339 -12.88 35.94 -34.86
N ALA A 340 -11.78 35.18 -34.87
CA ALA A 340 -10.48 35.67 -35.32
C ALA A 340 -10.50 36.07 -36.80
N ALA A 341 -11.13 35.27 -37.66
CA ALA A 341 -11.31 35.60 -39.08
C ALA A 341 -12.20 36.84 -39.27
N GLY A 342 -13.27 36.98 -38.48
CA GLY A 342 -14.14 38.15 -38.49
C GLY A 342 -13.41 39.43 -38.07
N LEU A 343 -12.64 39.37 -36.98
CA LEU A 343 -11.79 40.48 -36.53
C LEU A 343 -10.72 40.83 -37.57
N PHE A 344 -10.13 39.83 -38.21
CA PHE A 344 -9.17 40.04 -39.29
C PHE A 344 -9.81 40.74 -40.50
N LEU A 345 -11.01 40.32 -40.91
CA LEU A 345 -11.75 40.97 -42.00
C LEU A 345 -12.15 42.40 -41.64
N LEU A 346 -12.55 42.64 -40.39
CA LEU A 346 -12.92 43.97 -39.91
C LEU A 346 -11.71 44.90 -39.84
N ALA A 347 -10.57 44.42 -39.33
CA ALA A 347 -9.30 45.15 -39.34
C ALA A 347 -8.81 45.43 -40.77
N ARG A 348 -8.99 44.48 -41.68
CA ARG A 348 -8.70 44.65 -43.11
C ARG A 348 -9.59 45.73 -43.72
N ARG A 349 -10.90 45.72 -43.42
CA ARG A 349 -11.86 46.73 -43.89
C ARG A 349 -11.48 48.13 -43.40
N ILE A 350 -11.22 48.30 -42.10
CA ILE A 350 -10.77 49.57 -41.53
C ILE A 350 -9.46 50.05 -42.16
N THR A 351 -8.52 49.14 -42.41
CA THR A 351 -7.25 49.48 -43.05
C THR A 351 -7.45 49.96 -44.49
N LEU A 352 -8.30 49.27 -45.26
CA LEU A 352 -8.63 49.67 -46.64
C LEU A 352 -9.37 51.01 -46.69
N ASP A 353 -10.34 51.23 -45.82
CA ASP A 353 -11.08 52.50 -45.73
C ASP A 353 -10.13 53.65 -45.36
N ARG A 354 -9.20 53.43 -44.41
CA ARG A 354 -8.15 54.42 -44.09
C ARG A 354 -7.24 54.72 -45.28
N ILE A 355 -6.90 53.71 -46.09
CA ILE A 355 -6.09 53.91 -47.30
C ILE A 355 -6.86 54.74 -48.32
N HIS A 356 -8.15 54.44 -48.53
CA HIS A 356 -9.00 55.16 -49.48
C HIS A 356 -9.20 56.63 -49.08
N MET A 357 -9.51 56.89 -47.81
CA MET A 357 -9.65 58.26 -47.28
C MET A 357 -8.36 59.08 -47.43
N ARG A 358 -7.20 58.47 -47.18
CA ARG A 358 -5.90 59.14 -47.40
C ARG A 358 -5.69 59.46 -48.88
N TYR A 359 -6.09 58.57 -49.77
CA TYR A 359 -6.00 58.78 -51.21
C TYR A 359 -6.90 59.94 -51.67
N GLU A 360 -8.14 60.00 -51.20
CA GLU A 360 -9.07 61.11 -51.51
C GLU A 360 -8.54 62.46 -51.02
N VAL A 361 -8.06 62.53 -49.78
CA VAL A 361 -7.48 63.77 -49.22
C VAL A 361 -6.26 64.22 -50.03
N HIS A 362 -5.42 63.28 -50.48
CA HIS A 362 -4.29 63.61 -51.35
C HIS A 362 -4.71 64.16 -52.72
N GLN A 363 -5.80 63.65 -53.31
CA GLN A 363 -6.35 64.18 -54.56
C GLN A 363 -6.90 65.59 -54.38
N GLN A 364 -7.72 65.82 -53.35
CA GLN A 364 -8.26 67.15 -53.05
C GLN A 364 -7.17 68.19 -52.81
N ARG A 365 -6.08 67.81 -52.11
CA ARG A 365 -4.93 68.71 -51.93
C ARG A 365 -4.28 69.08 -53.26
N ARG A 366 -4.09 68.13 -54.18
CA ARG A 366 -3.52 68.40 -55.51
C ARG A 366 -4.42 69.31 -56.34
N GLU A 367 -5.73 69.12 -56.27
CA GLU A 367 -6.69 69.99 -56.96
C GLU A 367 -6.68 71.40 -56.38
N ALA A 368 -6.65 71.53 -55.05
CA ALA A 368 -6.55 72.82 -54.36
C ALA A 368 -5.23 73.54 -54.67
N GLU A 369 -4.10 72.82 -54.69
CA GLU A 369 -2.80 73.37 -55.08
C GLU A 369 -2.80 73.89 -56.52
N ARG A 370 -3.40 73.13 -57.46
CA ARG A 370 -3.56 73.58 -58.85
C ARG A 370 -4.47 74.80 -58.97
N ALA A 371 -5.57 74.83 -58.23
CA ALA A 371 -6.49 75.97 -58.21
C ALA A 371 -5.81 77.23 -57.66
N HIS A 372 -5.07 77.12 -56.54
CA HIS A 372 -4.30 78.22 -55.98
C HIS A 372 -3.19 78.68 -56.92
N ALA A 373 -2.49 77.78 -57.61
CA ALA A 373 -1.49 78.15 -58.61
C ALA A 373 -2.12 78.91 -59.79
N LEU A 374 -3.29 78.47 -60.27
CA LEU A 374 -4.10 79.16 -61.28
C LEU A 374 -4.53 80.56 -60.82
N GLU A 375 -4.97 80.68 -59.56
CA GLU A 375 -5.39 81.94 -58.97
C GLU A 375 -4.21 82.91 -58.81
N GLN A 376 -3.03 82.44 -58.38
CA GLN A 376 -1.81 83.24 -58.34
C GLN A 376 -1.36 83.69 -59.72
N LEU A 377 -1.45 82.83 -60.74
CA LEU A 377 -1.19 83.20 -62.13
C LEU A 377 -2.17 84.27 -62.61
N LYS A 378 -3.46 84.13 -62.29
CA LYS A 378 -4.50 85.12 -62.59
C LYS A 378 -4.21 86.46 -61.92
N THR A 379 -3.89 86.46 -60.63
CA THR A 379 -3.52 87.67 -59.88
C THR A 379 -2.26 88.32 -60.46
N LYS A 380 -1.20 87.55 -60.74
CA LYS A 380 0.01 88.07 -61.41
C LYS A 380 -0.30 88.67 -62.79
N PHE A 381 -1.16 88.02 -63.58
CA PHE A 381 -1.60 88.53 -64.88
C PHE A 381 -2.34 89.87 -64.71
N PHE A 382 -3.31 89.98 -63.81
CA PHE A 382 -4.03 91.23 -63.56
C PHE A 382 -3.14 92.34 -63.02
N THR A 383 -2.21 92.03 -62.11
CA THR A 383 -1.24 92.99 -61.58
C THR A 383 -0.32 93.50 -62.69
N ASN A 384 0.19 92.62 -63.57
CA ASN A 384 1.02 93.01 -64.71
C ASN A 384 0.25 93.86 -65.72
N VAL A 385 -0.98 93.46 -66.08
CA VAL A 385 -1.85 94.23 -66.98
C VAL A 385 -2.15 95.61 -66.39
N SER A 386 -2.47 95.68 -65.09
CA SER A 386 -2.68 96.96 -64.41
C SER A 386 -1.41 97.81 -64.36
N HIS A 387 -0.25 97.20 -64.19
CA HIS A 387 1.03 97.90 -64.22
C HIS A 387 1.34 98.43 -65.64
N GLU A 388 1.03 97.68 -66.70
CA GLU A 388 1.19 98.11 -68.10
C GLU A 388 0.19 99.17 -68.56
N PHE A 389 -1.01 99.23 -67.96
CA PHE A 389 -1.97 100.32 -68.23
C PHE A 389 -1.64 101.61 -67.49
N ARG A 390 -1.06 101.53 -66.27
CA ARG A 390 -0.73 102.72 -65.46
C ARG A 390 0.50 103.47 -65.96
N THR A 391 1.48 102.78 -66.53
CA THR A 391 2.74 103.37 -66.99
C THR A 391 2.59 104.34 -68.17
N PRO A 392 1.74 104.12 -69.20
CA PRO A 392 1.52 105.11 -70.25
C PRO A 392 0.54 106.22 -69.83
N LEU A 393 -0.45 105.96 -68.96
CA LEU A 393 -1.46 106.96 -68.58
C LEU A 393 -0.89 108.06 -67.65
N SER A 394 0.10 107.72 -66.83
CA SER A 394 0.79 108.67 -65.94
C SER A 394 1.71 109.64 -66.69
N LEU A 395 2.05 109.34 -67.94
CA LEU A 395 2.90 110.17 -68.82
C LEU A 395 2.09 111.12 -69.73
N ILE A 396 0.75 111.03 -69.73
CA ILE A 396 -0.13 111.82 -70.62
C ILE A 396 -1.02 112.81 -69.83
N ILE A 397 -1.14 112.69 -68.50
CA ILE A 397 -1.97 113.56 -67.65
C ILE A 397 -1.10 114.45 -66.73
N ALA A 398 -0.16 115.17 -67.33
CA ALA A 398 0.38 116.39 -66.74
C ALA A 398 0.10 117.57 -67.69
N PRO A 399 -1.09 118.21 -67.63
CA PRO A 399 -1.38 119.37 -68.42
C PRO A 399 -0.99 120.66 -67.69
N LEU A 400 -0.41 121.58 -68.47
CA LEU A 400 -0.78 122.99 -68.51
C LEU A 400 -1.84 123.44 -67.48
N GLU A 401 -1.42 124.23 -66.48
CA GLU A 401 -2.00 125.56 -66.20
C GLU A 401 -1.16 126.34 -65.18
N LYS A 402 -0.67 127.51 -65.67
CA LYS A 402 -0.13 128.75 -65.09
C LYS A 402 0.79 128.78 -63.88
#